data_AF-A0A3B9SWP7-F1
#
_entry.id   AF-A0A3B9SWP7-F1
#
_cell.length_a   1.000
_cell.length_b   1.000
_cell.length_c   1.000
_cell.angle_alpha   90.00
_cell.angle_beta   90.00
_cell.angle_gamma   90.00
#
_symmetry.space_group_name_H-M   'P 1'
#
loop_
_entity.id
_entity.type
_entity.pdbx_description
1 polymer ?
#
loop_
_entity_poly.entity_id
_entity_poly.type
_entity_poly.pdbx_seq_one_letter_code
_entity_poly.pdbx_strand_id
1 'polypeptide(L)'
;MRIVGIDPGTYSFDLFGLEDDKKVIIDESLSSPEVLNNPFMLMKKIEALMPLDAIVGPSGYGIPLKNIQEMSESDLANMIPLDTKVAVNEGIKLLLLEMKARKY
;
A
#
# COMPACT_ATOMS: atom_id res chain seq x y z
N MET A 1 -15.30 11.72 -5.71
CA MET A 1 -13.94 11.34 -5.30
C MET A 1 -13.98 9.93 -4.72
N ARG A 2 -13.26 8.98 -5.34
CA ARG A 2 -13.11 7.59 -4.91
C ARG A 2 -11.66 7.37 -4.52
N ILE A 3 -11.41 7.13 -3.23
CA ILE A 3 -10.06 6.96 -2.70
C ILE A 3 -9.93 5.67 -1.92
N VAL A 4 -8.74 5.10 -1.91
CA VAL A 4 -8.38 3.95 -1.06
C VAL A 4 -7.09 4.28 -0.31
N GLY A 5 -7.10 4.08 1.00
CA GLY A 5 -5.92 4.08 1.86
C GLY A 5 -5.47 2.65 2.15
N ILE A 6 -4.14 2.47 2.26
CA ILE A 6 -3.50 1.22 2.64
C ILE A 6 -2.69 1.48 3.91
N ASP A 7 -3.07 0.86 5.02
CA ASP A 7 -2.37 0.95 6.30
C ASP A 7 -1.69 -0.38 6.64
N PRO A 8 -0.36 -0.51 6.44
CA PRO A 8 0.37 -1.72 6.77
C PRO A 8 0.78 -1.74 8.24
N GLY A 9 0.38 -2.79 8.94
CA GLY A 9 0.77 -3.11 10.30
C GLY A 9 1.53 -4.43 10.41
N THR A 10 2.11 -4.68 11.58
CA THR A 10 2.86 -5.92 11.87
C THR A 10 2.03 -7.18 11.63
N TYR A 11 0.72 -7.11 11.88
CA TYR A 11 -0.20 -8.25 11.81
C TYR A 11 -1.12 -8.23 10.59
N SER A 12 -1.55 -7.05 10.14
CA SER A 12 -2.46 -6.89 9.00
C SER A 12 -2.04 -5.75 8.08
N PHE A 13 -2.51 -5.80 6.84
CA PHE A 13 -2.60 -4.67 5.92
C PHE A 13 -4.08 -4.33 5.80
N ASP A 14 -4.43 -3.13 6.21
CA ASP A 14 -5.82 -2.67 6.23
C ASP A 14 -6.09 -1.82 4.99
N LEU A 15 -7.17 -2.14 4.29
CA LEU A 15 -7.67 -1.44 3.12
C LEU A 15 -8.95 -0.73 3.49
N PHE A 16 -8.95 0.59 3.40
CA PHE A 16 -10.15 1.38 3.63
C PHE A 16 -10.38 2.34 2.47
N GLY A 17 -11.59 2.36 1.92
CA GLY A 17 -11.91 3.21 0.79
C GLY A 17 -13.25 3.89 0.94
N LEU A 18 -13.32 5.12 0.42
CA LEU A 18 -14.49 5.98 0.46
C LEU A 18 -14.83 6.52 -0.93
N GLU A 19 -16.12 6.62 -1.19
CA GLU A 19 -16.72 7.34 -2.31
C GLU A 19 -17.49 8.55 -1.77
N ASP A 20 -17.09 9.74 -2.22
CA ASP A 20 -17.68 11.04 -1.89
C ASP A 20 -17.86 11.30 -0.38
N ASP A 21 -16.89 10.86 0.42
CA ASP A 21 -16.84 10.97 1.89
C ASP A 21 -18.05 10.38 2.62
N LYS A 22 -18.80 9.49 1.96
CA LYS A 22 -20.09 9.00 2.48
C LYS A 22 -20.24 7.50 2.41
N LYS A 23 -19.71 6.86 1.36
CA LYS A 23 -19.93 5.45 1.10
C LYS A 23 -18.63 4.69 1.20
N VAL A 24 -18.57 3.73 2.11
CA VAL A 24 -17.48 2.76 2.19
C VAL A 24 -17.52 1.87 0.94
N ILE A 25 -16.42 1.81 0.20
CA ILE A 25 -16.26 0.97 -0.99
C ILE A 25 -15.36 -0.26 -0.73
N ILE A 26 -14.54 -0.21 0.32
CA ILE A 26 -13.78 -1.34 0.86
C ILE A 26 -13.47 -1.07 2.33
N ASP A 27 -13.53 -2.11 3.14
CA ASP A 27 -13.13 -2.14 4.54
C ASP A 27 -12.71 -3.58 4.84
N GLU A 28 -11.43 -3.88 4.62
CA GLU A 28 -10.90 -5.24 4.69
C GLU A 28 -9.50 -5.26 5.29
N SER A 29 -9.22 -6.27 6.12
CA SER A 29 -7.90 -6.56 6.66
C SER A 29 -7.34 -7.84 6.08
N LEU A 30 -6.13 -7.79 5.55
CA LEU A 30 -5.37 -8.95 5.09
C LEU A 30 -4.22 -9.24 6.05
N SER A 31 -3.89 -10.50 6.35
CA SER A 31 -2.76 -10.74 7.25
C SER A 31 -1.42 -10.41 6.58
N SER A 32 -0.49 -9.82 7.34
CA SER A 32 0.84 -9.45 6.82
C SER A 32 1.62 -10.65 6.24
N PRO A 33 1.54 -11.87 6.80
CA PRO A 33 2.12 -13.07 6.17
C PRO A 33 1.47 -13.44 4.83
N GLU A 34 0.15 -13.29 4.67
CA GLU A 34 -0.53 -13.55 3.39
C GLU A 34 -0.10 -12.54 2.33
N VAL A 35 0.00 -11.26 2.70
CA VAL A 35 0.48 -10.20 1.80
C VAL A 35 1.93 -10.42 1.40
N LEU A 36 2.80 -10.84 2.33
CA LEU A 36 4.19 -11.20 2.02
C LEU A 36 4.26 -12.35 1.01
N ASN A 37 3.47 -13.40 1.21
CA ASN A 37 3.47 -14.58 0.34
C ASN A 37 2.85 -14.31 -1.04
N ASN A 38 1.89 -13.38 -1.12
CA ASN A 38 1.20 -13.03 -2.35
C ASN A 38 0.78 -11.54 -2.39
N PRO A 39 1.71 -10.63 -2.69
CA PRO A 39 1.44 -9.20 -2.73
C PRO A 39 0.40 -8.82 -3.80
N PHE A 40 0.24 -9.65 -4.83
CA PHE A 40 -0.76 -9.45 -5.89
C PHE A 40 -2.20 -9.52 -5.38
N MET A 41 -2.46 -10.15 -4.23
CA MET A 41 -3.82 -10.22 -3.67
C MET A 41 -4.35 -8.83 -3.33
N LEU A 42 -3.50 -7.98 -2.73
CA LEU A 42 -3.84 -6.62 -2.38
C LEU A 42 -4.09 -5.79 -3.65
N MET A 43 -3.23 -5.97 -4.67
CA MET A 43 -3.39 -5.30 -5.97
C MET A 43 -4.70 -5.66 -6.66
N LYS A 44 -5.08 -6.95 -6.68
CA LYS A 44 -6.35 -7.40 -7.26
C LYS A 44 -7.56 -6.75 -6.60
N LYS A 45 -7.53 -6.53 -5.28
CA LYS A 45 -8.60 -5.83 -4.56
C LYS A 45 -8.70 -4.36 -5.00
N ILE A 46 -7.56 -3.68 -5.12
CA ILE A 46 -7.52 -2.30 -5.61
C ILE A 46 -8.01 -2.22 -7.07
N GLU A 47 -7.57 -3.12 -7.95
CA GLU A 47 -7.99 -3.17 -9.35
C GLU A 47 -9.50 -3.36 -9.49
N ALA A 48 -10.12 -4.18 -8.65
CA ALA A 48 -11.56 -4.39 -8.64
C ALA A 48 -12.37 -3.14 -8.25
N LEU A 49 -11.73 -2.15 -7.62
CA LEU A 49 -12.35 -0.88 -7.22
C LEU A 49 -12.18 0.24 -8.24
N MET A 50 -11.39 0.01 -9.29
CA MET A 50 -11.14 1.00 -10.33
C MET A 50 -12.43 1.39 -11.08
N PRO A 51 -12.55 2.66 -11.52
CA PRO A 51 -11.58 3.75 -11.38
C PRO A 51 -11.53 4.35 -9.96
N LEU A 52 -10.33 4.75 -9.54
CA LEU A 52 -10.05 5.48 -8.31
C LEU A 52 -9.38 6.82 -8.67
N ASP A 53 -9.68 7.87 -7.89
CA ASP A 53 -9.04 9.18 -8.02
C ASP A 53 -7.68 9.22 -7.31
N ALA A 54 -7.51 8.44 -6.24
CA ALA A 54 -6.24 8.28 -5.55
C ALA A 54 -6.13 6.93 -4.81
N ILE A 55 -4.92 6.41 -4.73
CA ILE A 55 -4.52 5.34 -3.80
C ILE A 55 -3.44 5.92 -2.89
N VAL A 56 -3.69 5.92 -1.59
CA VAL A 56 -2.76 6.45 -0.58
C VAL A 56 -2.07 5.26 0.08
N GLY A 57 -0.78 5.11 -0.21
CA GLY A 57 0.08 4.13 0.44
C GLY A 57 0.72 4.68 1.72
N PRO A 58 1.39 3.83 2.51
CA PRO A 58 2.16 4.27 3.67
C PRO A 58 3.25 5.26 3.26
N SER A 59 3.61 6.19 4.15
CA SER A 59 4.88 6.94 4.06
C SER A 59 5.74 6.60 5.28
N GLY A 60 7.00 6.25 5.04
CA GLY A 60 7.95 6.05 6.13
C GLY A 60 8.43 7.35 6.76
N TYR A 61 9.21 7.24 7.83
CA TYR A 61 9.69 8.38 8.62
C TYR A 61 10.34 9.46 7.75
N GLY A 62 9.69 10.63 7.66
CA GLY A 62 10.26 11.83 7.05
C GLY A 62 10.18 11.92 5.53
N ILE A 63 9.45 11.03 4.84
CA ILE A 63 9.31 11.09 3.38
C ILE A 63 8.12 11.98 3.00
N PRO A 64 8.33 13.03 2.17
CA PRO A 64 7.24 13.83 1.63
C PRO A 64 6.26 13.00 0.80
N LEU A 65 4.99 13.42 0.75
CA LEU A 65 4.02 12.86 -0.19
C LEU A 65 4.56 12.98 -1.62
N LYS A 66 4.53 11.87 -2.37
CA LYS A 66 5.00 11.82 -3.75
C LYS A 66 4.20 10.82 -4.57
N ASN A 67 4.23 11.02 -5.89
CA ASN A 67 3.70 10.03 -6.82
C ASN A 67 4.60 8.78 -6.78
N ILE A 68 4.00 7.59 -6.81
CA ILE A 68 4.74 6.31 -6.73
C ILE A 68 5.74 6.14 -7.89
N GLN A 69 5.47 6.74 -9.05
CA GLN A 69 6.39 6.75 -10.19
C GLN A 69 7.70 7.49 -9.89
N GLU A 70 7.67 8.45 -8.97
CA GLU A 70 8.82 9.26 -8.55
C GLU A 70 9.57 8.66 -7.35
N MET A 71 9.12 7.51 -6.83
CA MET A 71 9.79 6.83 -5.72
C MET A 71 11.20 6.39 -6.12
N SER A 72 12.21 6.86 -5.40
CA SER A 72 13.61 6.45 -5.55
C SER A 72 13.96 5.24 -4.69
N GLU A 73 15.11 4.63 -4.95
CA GLU A 73 15.65 3.58 -4.07
C GLU A 73 15.93 4.08 -2.65
N SER A 74 16.37 5.34 -2.51
CA SER A 74 16.56 5.98 -1.20
C SER A 74 15.26 6.17 -0.45
N ASP A 75 14.15 6.48 -1.13
CA ASP A 75 12.84 6.54 -0.48
C ASP A 75 12.48 5.17 0.08
N LEU A 76 12.61 4.12 -0.73
CA LEU A 76 12.32 2.75 -0.30
C LEU A 76 13.18 2.31 0.90
N ALA A 77 14.45 2.69 0.92
CA ALA A 77 15.36 2.41 2.04
C ALA A 77 14.99 3.19 3.31
N ASN A 78 14.48 4.42 3.18
CA ASN A 78 14.02 5.24 4.31
C ASN A 78 12.64 4.80 4.83
N MET A 79 11.86 4.06 4.03
CA MET A 79 10.54 3.55 4.45
C MET A 79 10.61 2.39 5.42
N ILE A 80 11.66 1.56 5.30
CA ILE A 80 11.74 0.27 5.96
C ILE A 80 12.99 0.26 6.84
N PRO A 81 12.86 0.06 8.17
CA PRO A 81 14.01 -0.12 9.03
C PRO A 81 14.81 -1.35 8.56
N LEU A 82 16.02 -1.11 8.02
CA LEU A 82 16.85 -2.13 7.34
C LEU A 82 17.22 -3.33 8.24
N ASP A 83 17.14 -3.17 9.56
CA ASP A 83 17.56 -4.16 10.55
C ASP A 83 16.43 -5.10 11.05
N THR A 84 15.24 -5.06 10.44
CA THR A 84 14.10 -5.86 10.90
C THR A 84 13.50 -6.71 9.78
N LYS A 85 13.79 -8.02 9.81
CA LYS A 85 13.14 -9.04 8.95
C LYS A 85 11.76 -9.40 9.48
N VAL A 86 10.83 -8.44 9.44
CA VAL A 86 9.43 -8.63 9.84
C VAL A 86 8.55 -8.63 8.60
N ALA A 87 7.51 -9.47 8.59
CA ALA A 87 6.67 -9.68 7.40
C ALA A 87 6.09 -8.38 6.82
N VAL A 88 5.72 -7.41 7.66
CA VAL A 88 5.20 -6.11 7.24
C VAL A 88 6.21 -5.33 6.39
N ASN A 89 7.49 -5.32 6.75
CA ASN A 89 8.52 -4.56 6.07
C ASN A 89 8.75 -5.07 4.65
N GLU A 90 8.91 -6.39 4.51
CA GLU A 90 9.05 -7.03 3.20
C GLU A 90 7.76 -6.90 2.39
N GLY A 91 6.59 -7.02 3.04
CA GLY A 91 5.29 -6.81 2.40
C GLY A 91 5.14 -5.40 1.82
N ILE A 92 5.46 -4.35 2.58
CA ILE A 92 5.44 -2.94 2.13
C ILE A 92 6.36 -2.78 0.92
N LYS A 93 7.59 -3.33 0.99
CA LYS A 93 8.56 -3.24 -0.10
C LYS A 93 8.01 -3.80 -1.41
N LEU A 94 7.49 -5.02 -1.36
CA LEU A 94 6.95 -5.72 -2.53
C LEU A 94 5.73 -4.98 -3.09
N LEU A 95 4.85 -4.49 -2.22
CA LEU A 95 3.69 -3.70 -2.61
C LEU A 95 4.10 -2.45 -3.40
N LEU A 96 5.00 -1.63 -2.86
CA LEU A 96 5.41 -0.37 -3.49
C LEU A 96 6.11 -0.60 -4.84
N LEU A 97 6.94 -1.64 -4.94
CA LEU A 97 7.60 -2.01 -6.19
C LEU A 97 6.58 -2.46 -7.25
N GLU A 98 5.59 -3.25 -6.87
CA GLU A 98 4.54 -3.72 -7.78
C GLU A 98 3.64 -2.56 -8.24
N MET A 99 3.25 -1.67 -7.32
CA MET A 99 2.50 -0.46 -7.67
C MET A 99 3.27 0.41 -8.66
N LYS A 100 4.57 0.61 -8.44
CA LYS A 100 5.41 1.36 -9.37
C LYS A 100 5.47 0.70 -10.74
N ALA A 101 5.66 -0.62 -10.81
CA ALA A 101 5.74 -1.37 -12.05
C ALA A 101 4.45 -1.29 -12.89
N ARG A 102 3.29 -1.27 -12.23
CA ARG A 102 1.96 -1.18 -12.87
C ARG A 102 1.52 0.22 -13.24
N LYS A 103 2.31 1.25 -12.92
CA LYS A 103 2.02 2.65 -13.25
C LYS A 103 0.70 3.18 -12.64
N TYR A 104 0.42 2.79 -11.39
CA TYR A 104 -0.57 3.51 -10.57
C TYR A 104 -0.12 4.96 -10.32
#